data_AF-A0A257JE49-F1
#
_entry.id   AF-A0A257JE49-F1
#
_cell.length_a   1.000
_cell.length_b   1.000
_cell.length_c   1.000
_cell.angle_alpha   90.00
_cell.angle_beta   90.00
_cell.angle_gamma   90.00
#
_symmetry.space_group_name_H-M   'P 1'
#
loop_
_entity.id
_entity.type
_entity.pdbx_description
1 polymer ?
#
loop_
_entity_poly.entity_id
_entity_poly.type
_entity_poly.pdbx_seq_one_letter_code
_entity_poly.pdbx_strand_id
1 'polypeptide(L)' 'MLDTTTTRFSHTKPGDTEWRSDGLRDFFLYKDLGVATATAGRVIAHLVKANTAPEK' A
#
# COMPACT_ATOMS: atom_id res chain seq x y z
N MET A 1 -25.09 15.17 -2.34
CA MET A 1 -24.33 14.76 -1.15
C MET A 1 -23.11 13.99 -1.63
N LEU A 2 -21.92 14.59 -1.62
CA LEU A 2 -20.69 13.85 -1.95
C LEU A 2 -20.25 13.09 -0.69
N ASP A 3 -20.52 11.79 -0.69
CA ASP A 3 -20.17 10.85 0.38
C ASP A 3 -18.68 10.49 0.28
N THR A 4 -17.81 11.46 0.56
CA THR A 4 -16.35 11.37 0.38
C THR A 4 -15.60 10.88 1.61
N THR A 5 -16.27 10.79 2.76
CA THR A 5 -15.67 10.42 4.05
C THR A 5 -16.12 9.07 4.58
N THR A 6 -17.06 8.40 3.90
CA THR A 6 -17.53 7.07 4.28
C THR A 6 -16.49 6.02 3.96
N THR A 7 -16.20 5.17 4.95
CA THR A 7 -15.30 4.04 4.76
C THR A 7 -15.93 3.01 3.84
N ARG A 8 -15.15 2.55 2.86
CA ARG A 8 -15.53 1.48 1.93
C ARG A 8 -14.70 0.23 2.21
N PHE A 9 -15.15 -0.89 1.66
CA PHE A 9 -14.36 -2.12 1.70
C PHE A 9 -13.20 -2.04 0.72
N SER A 10 -12.00 -2.42 1.17
CA SER A 10 -10.84 -2.57 0.28
C SER A 10 -10.63 -4.04 -0.05
N HIS A 11 -10.70 -4.38 -1.34
CA HIS A 11 -10.42 -5.73 -1.82
C HIS A 11 -9.40 -5.64 -2.95
N THR A 12 -8.24 -6.25 -2.74
CA THR A 12 -7.10 -6.18 -3.65
C THR A 12 -6.56 -7.58 -3.87
N LYS A 13 -6.58 -8.06 -5.12
CA LYS A 13 -6.04 -9.38 -5.46
C LYS A 13 -4.52 -9.29 -5.69
N PRO A 14 -3.80 -10.41 -5.62
CA PRO A 14 -2.35 -10.41 -5.82
C PRO A 14 -1.88 -9.83 -7.16
N GLY A 15 -2.69 -9.84 -8.22
CA GLY A 15 -2.34 -9.26 -9.52
C GLY A 15 -2.71 -7.78 -9.72
N ASP A 16 -3.50 -7.20 -8.81
CA ASP A 16 -4.08 -5.86 -9.04
C ASP A 16 -3.13 -4.72 -8.67
N THR A 17 -2.17 -4.97 -7.77
CA THR A 17 -1.19 -3.98 -7.34
C THR A 17 0.23 -4.48 -7.49
N GLU A 18 1.09 -3.62 -8.04
CA GLU A 18 2.50 -3.91 -8.27
C GLU A 18 3.32 -3.69 -6.99
N TRP A 19 4.46 -4.38 -6.90
CA TRP A 19 5.45 -4.11 -5.88
C TRP A 19 6.28 -2.90 -6.31
N ARG A 20 6.49 -1.97 -5.39
CA ARG A 20 7.30 -0.78 -5.63
C ARG A 20 8.46 -0.68 -4.65
N SER A 21 9.60 -0.21 -5.14
CA SER A 21 10.84 -0.02 -4.37
C SER A 21 11.08 1.43 -3.95
N ASP A 22 10.15 2.34 -4.26
CA ASP A 22 10.20 3.77 -3.94
C ASP A 22 9.82 4.09 -2.48
N GLY A 23 9.96 3.12 -1.57
CA GLY A 23 9.63 3.29 -0.17
C GLY A 23 10.74 3.92 0.67
N LEU A 24 10.45 4.15 1.96
CA LEU A 24 11.36 4.83 2.90
C LEU A 24 12.69 4.10 3.15
N ARG A 25 12.79 2.84 2.76
CA ARG A 25 13.97 1.97 2.95
C ARG A 25 14.21 1.19 1.66
N ASP A 26 15.37 1.41 1.05
CA ASP A 26 15.73 0.89 -0.28
C ASP A 26 15.79 -0.65 -0.36
N PHE A 27 15.88 -1.33 0.78
CA PHE A 27 15.93 -2.80 0.89
C PHE A 27 14.56 -3.46 1.04
N PHE A 28 13.46 -2.69 1.06
CA PHE A 28 12.10 -3.22 1.14
C PHE A 28 11.29 -2.90 -0.11
N LEU A 29 10.46 -3.85 -0.52
CA LEU A 29 9.40 -3.64 -1.49
C LEU A 29 8.08 -3.44 -0.76
N TYR A 30 7.32 -2.47 -1.22
CA TYR A 30 6.03 -2.08 -0.70
C TYR A 30 4.95 -2.40 -1.72
N LYS A 31 3.79 -2.84 -1.26
CA LYS A 31 2.62 -3.06 -2.10
C LYS A 31 1.40 -2.50 -1.41
N ASP A 32 0.74 -1.55 -2.09
CA ASP A 32 -0.44 -0.88 -1.58
C ASP A 32 -1.67 -1.79 -1.62
N LEU A 33 -2.49 -1.66 -0.58
CA LEU A 33 -3.71 -2.43 -0.40
C LEU A 33 -4.98 -1.62 -0.70
N GLY A 34 -4.88 -0.37 -1.12
CA GLY A 34 -6.01 0.52 -1.38
C GLY A 34 -6.73 1.04 -0.13
N VAL A 35 -6.24 0.70 1.07
CA VAL A 35 -6.90 1.02 2.35
C VAL A 35 -6.93 2.52 2.60
N ALA A 36 -5.91 3.26 2.16
CA ALA A 36 -5.90 4.72 2.25
C ALA A 36 -7.08 5.32 1.46
N THR A 37 -7.27 4.90 0.20
CA THR A 37 -8.39 5.34 -0.62
C THR A 37 -9.73 4.90 -0.03
N ALA A 38 -9.83 3.65 0.45
CA ALA A 38 -11.05 3.11 1.02
C ALA A 38 -11.47 3.80 2.34
N THR A 39 -10.52 4.36 3.10
CA THR A 39 -10.78 4.97 4.40
C THR A 39 -10.69 6.51 4.39
N ALA A 40 -10.61 7.13 3.21
CA ALA A 40 -10.41 8.57 3.02
C ALA A 40 -9.16 9.09 3.74
N GLY A 41 -8.06 8.34 3.64
CA GLY A 41 -6.74 8.70 4.17
C GLY A 41 -6.57 8.49 5.68
N ARG A 42 -7.59 8.00 6.38
CA ARG A 42 -7.52 7.77 7.83
C ARG A 42 -6.62 6.60 8.22
N VAL A 43 -6.55 5.59 7.36
CA VAL A 43 -5.76 4.37 7.62
C VAL A 43 -4.92 4.04 6.40
N ILE A 44 -3.65 3.76 6.64
CA ILE A 44 -2.71 3.32 5.61
C ILE A 44 -2.26 1.90 5.97
N ALA A 45 -2.30 1.00 4.99
CA ALA A 45 -1.82 -0.37 5.14
C ALA A 45 -1.11 -0.81 3.86
N HIS A 46 0.10 -1.33 4.02
CA HIS A 46 0.93 -1.83 2.93
C HIS A 46 1.48 -3.21 3.30
N LEU A 47 1.64 -4.07 2.31
CA LEU A 47 2.48 -5.24 2.44
C LEU A 47 3.93 -4.82 2.25
N VAL A 48 4.80 -5.33 3.11
CA VAL A 48 6.24 -5.08 3.06
C VAL A 48 6.95 -6.41 2.96
N LYS A 49 7.86 -6.55 2.01
CA LYS A 49 8.76 -7.71 1.92
C LYS A 49 10.19 -7.27 1.70
N ALA A 50 11.14 -8.04 2.23
CA ALA A 50 12.56 -7.85 1.97
C ALA A 50 12.84 -8.06 0.47
N ASN A 51 13.71 -7.22 -0.09
CA ASN A 51 14.15 -7.30 -1.48
C ASN A 51 15.61 -7.73 -1.53
N THR A 52 16.51 -6.78 -1.75
CA THR A 52 17.96 -6.99 -1.84
C THR A 52 18.62 -6.56 -0.53
N ALA A 53 19.63 -7.30 -0.09
CA ALA A 53 20.47 -6.88 1.01
C ALA A 53 21.21 -5.58 0.62
N PRO A 54 21.29 -4.57 1.49
CA PRO A 54 22.07 -3.37 1.20
C PRO A 54 23.55 -3.73 1.01
N GLU A 55 24.16 -3.19 -0.06
CA GLU A 55 25.62 -3.29 -0.25
C GLU A 55 26.34 -2.47 0.82
N LYS A 56 27.47 -2.99 1.28
CA LYS A 56 28.11 -2.68 2.57
C LYS A 56 28.89 -1.37 2.57
#